data_AF-A0A371CGF3-F1
#
_entry.id   AF-A0A371CGF3-F1
#
_cell.length_a   1.000
_cell.length_b   1.000
_cell.length_c   1.000
_cell.angle_alpha   90.00
_cell.angle_beta   90.00
_cell.angle_gamma   90.00
#
_symmetry.space_group_name_H-M   'P 1'
#
loop_
_entity.id
_entity.type
_entity.pdbx_description
1 polymer ?
#
loop_
_entity_poly.entity_id
_entity_poly.type
_entity_poly.pdbx_seq_one_letter_code
_entity_poly.pdbx_strand_id
1 'polypeptide(L)'
;LEYLSKKYHVFHIRISGYNSQANGIVERPHFHVRDGLFKACDGDASLWVSRVYTTLWADRVTVRRRLGCSPYFAVTGTNPIMPFDIAEATYLMPVPTKMLSTAELIVRRAIALQKRPEQLSLLRSTVFKQRVEAAQKFEQDHARTIKSFNFERG
;
A
#
# COMPACT_ATOMS: atom_id res chain seq x y z
N LEU A 1 -29.05 -16.22 17.18
CA LEU A 1 -28.45 -16.95 16.04
C LEU A 1 -29.50 -17.70 15.21
N GLU A 2 -30.55 -18.27 15.82
CA GLU A 2 -31.63 -18.94 15.05
C GLU A 2 -32.27 -18.06 13.98
N TYR A 3 -32.49 -16.77 14.25
CA TYR A 3 -33.04 -15.84 13.25
C TYR A 3 -32.16 -15.75 11.99
N LEU A 4 -30.84 -15.67 12.13
CA LEU A 4 -29.91 -15.57 10.99
C LEU A 4 -29.90 -16.87 10.17
N SER A 5 -29.97 -18.02 10.85
CA SER A 5 -30.08 -19.32 10.19
C SER A 5 -31.41 -19.47 9.45
N LYS A 6 -32.54 -19.17 10.11
CA LYS A 6 -33.88 -19.31 9.52
C LYS A 6 -34.14 -18.33 8.38
N LYS A 7 -33.66 -17.08 8.49
CA LYS A 7 -33.93 -16.03 7.49
C LYS A 7 -32.90 -15.96 6.37
N TYR A 8 -31.62 -16.13 6.69
CA TYR A 8 -30.52 -15.91 5.74
C TYR A 8 -29.70 -17.18 5.46
N HIS A 9 -30.09 -18.33 6.03
CA HIS A 9 -29.36 -19.60 5.89
C HIS A 9 -27.90 -19.51 6.36
N VAL A 10 -27.61 -18.62 7.31
CA VAL A 10 -26.29 -18.48 7.93
C VAL A 10 -26.22 -19.38 9.16
N PHE A 11 -25.61 -20.55 8.98
CA PHE A 11 -25.43 -21.53 10.05
C PHE A 11 -24.20 -21.21 10.90
N HIS A 12 -24.38 -21.15 12.21
CA HIS A 12 -23.28 -20.90 13.14
C HIS A 12 -22.49 -22.19 13.41
N ILE A 13 -21.21 -22.20 13.01
CA ILE A 13 -20.28 -23.28 13.32
C ILE A 13 -19.54 -22.90 14.60
N ARG A 14 -19.78 -23.64 15.69
CA ARG A 14 -19.10 -23.42 16.97
C ARG A 14 -17.84 -24.28 17.04
N ILE A 15 -16.69 -23.64 17.14
CA ILE A 15 -15.41 -24.30 17.41
C ILE A 15 -15.24 -24.41 18.94
N SER A 16 -14.60 -25.49 19.39
CA SER A 16 -14.25 -25.65 20.81
C SER A 16 -13.30 -24.55 21.29
N GLY A 17 -13.42 -24.17 22.57
CA GLY A 17 -12.47 -23.26 23.20
C GLY A 17 -11.04 -23.83 23.13
N TYR A 18 -10.05 -22.95 23.03
CA TYR A 18 -8.62 -23.30 23.01
C TYR A 18 -8.16 -24.21 21.86
N ASN A 19 -8.90 -24.24 20.74
CA ASN A 19 -8.49 -24.98 19.53
C ASN A 19 -7.81 -24.07 18.50
N SER A 20 -6.53 -23.75 18.74
CA SER A 20 -5.73 -22.88 17.86
C SER A 20 -5.49 -23.47 16.46
N GLN A 21 -5.61 -24.79 16.28
CA GLN A 21 -5.47 -25.42 14.97
C GLN A 21 -6.68 -25.11 14.07
N ALA A 22 -7.90 -25.24 14.60
CA ALA A 22 -9.12 -24.89 13.88
C ALA A 22 -9.24 -23.38 13.67
N ASN A 23 -8.88 -22.57 14.68
CA ASN A 23 -8.94 -21.11 14.58
C ASN A 23 -7.78 -20.51 13.76
N GLY A 24 -6.68 -21.25 13.58
CA GLY A 24 -5.46 -20.75 12.96
C GLY A 24 -5.62 -20.26 11.52
N ILE A 25 -6.64 -20.75 10.80
CA ILE A 25 -7.00 -20.27 9.46
C ILE A 25 -7.45 -18.80 9.49
N VAL A 26 -8.16 -18.40 10.56
CA VAL A 26 -8.67 -17.04 10.76
C VAL A 26 -7.65 -16.18 11.51
N GLU A 27 -7.00 -16.73 12.53
CA GLU A 27 -6.08 -15.99 13.41
C GLU A 27 -4.82 -15.51 12.67
N ARG A 28 -4.23 -16.34 11.81
CA ARG A 28 -2.97 -15.98 11.11
C ARG A 28 -3.13 -14.78 10.16
N PRO A 29 -4.13 -14.72 9.25
CA PRO A 29 -4.37 -13.53 8.44
C PRO A 29 -4.68 -12.29 9.29
N HIS A 30 -5.48 -12.45 10.35
CA HIS A 30 -5.82 -11.34 11.25
C HIS A 30 -4.60 -10.75 11.95
N PHE A 31 -3.61 -11.56 12.31
CA PHE A 31 -2.37 -11.06 12.90
C PHE A 31 -1.67 -10.02 12.00
N HIS A 32 -1.53 -10.32 10.71
CA HIS A 32 -0.91 -9.40 9.75
C HIS A 32 -1.73 -8.13 9.54
N VAL A 33 -3.06 -8.24 9.50
CA VAL A 33 -3.95 -7.07 9.38
C VAL A 33 -3.85 -6.18 10.62
N ARG A 34 -3.84 -6.76 11.82
CA ARG A 34 -3.74 -6.00 13.08
C ARG A 34 -2.38 -5.30 13.20
N ASP A 35 -1.29 -6.02 12.96
CA ASP A 35 0.06 -5.45 12.97
C ASP A 35 0.19 -4.35 11.91
N GLY A 36 -0.34 -4.60 10.72
CA GLY A 36 -0.35 -3.63 9.64
C GLY A 36 -1.19 -2.39 9.94
N LEU A 37 -2.33 -2.55 10.62
CA LEU A 37 -3.20 -1.44 11.01
C LEU A 37 -2.52 -0.54 12.05
N PHE A 38 -1.94 -1.13 13.09
CA PHE A 38 -1.26 -0.36 14.13
C PHE A 38 -0.08 0.44 13.57
N LYS A 39 0.73 -0.20 12.72
CA LYS A 39 1.84 0.47 12.02
C LYS A 39 1.36 1.54 11.04
N ALA A 40 0.25 1.31 10.34
CA ALA A 40 -0.35 2.31 9.44
C ALA A 40 -0.96 3.51 10.18
N CYS A 41 -1.08 3.45 11.50
CA CYS A 41 -1.47 4.57 12.36
C CYS A 41 -0.27 5.27 13.02
N ASP A 42 0.96 4.92 12.64
CA ASP A 42 2.21 5.47 13.21
C ASP A 42 2.28 5.33 14.74
N GLY A 43 1.64 4.30 15.30
CA GLY A 43 1.58 4.06 16.74
C GLY A 43 0.43 4.76 17.46
N ASP A 44 -0.30 5.66 16.81
CA ASP A 44 -1.51 6.28 17.39
C ASP A 44 -2.74 5.40 17.13
N ALA A 45 -3.09 4.56 18.10
CA ALA A 45 -4.23 3.68 18.01
C ALA A 45 -5.56 4.42 17.77
N SER A 46 -5.70 5.71 18.12
CA SER A 46 -6.95 6.45 17.94
C SER A 46 -7.33 6.62 16.45
N LEU A 47 -6.33 6.60 15.57
CA LEU A 47 -6.52 6.79 14.12
C LEU A 47 -7.05 5.54 13.41
N TRP A 48 -7.20 4.40 14.09
CA TRP A 48 -7.49 3.10 13.47
C TRP A 48 -8.70 3.13 12.54
N VAL A 49 -9.76 3.86 12.92
CA VAL A 49 -11.00 3.98 12.12
C VAL A 49 -10.71 4.61 10.75
N SER A 50 -9.84 5.61 10.70
CA SER A 50 -9.47 6.27 9.45
C SER A 50 -8.54 5.42 8.58
N ARG A 51 -7.75 4.53 9.19
CA ARG A 51 -6.71 3.75 8.48
C ARG A 51 -7.19 2.36 8.07
N VAL A 52 -8.18 1.80 8.76
CA VAL A 52 -8.65 0.41 8.55
C VAL A 52 -9.00 0.11 7.10
N TYR A 53 -9.67 1.03 6.40
CA TYR A 53 -10.04 0.85 5.00
C TYR A 53 -8.81 0.68 4.10
N THR A 54 -7.81 1.54 4.29
CA THR A 54 -6.56 1.48 3.50
C THR A 54 -5.74 0.23 3.80
N THR A 55 -5.72 -0.21 5.07
CA THR A 55 -5.04 -1.45 5.48
C THR A 55 -5.73 -2.69 4.91
N LEU A 56 -7.06 -2.76 4.98
CA LEU A 56 -7.83 -3.87 4.43
C LEU A 56 -7.71 -3.93 2.91
N TRP A 57 -7.74 -2.78 2.23
CA TRP A 57 -7.47 -2.73 0.79
C TRP A 57 -6.08 -3.24 0.47
N ALA A 58 -5.06 -2.76 1.18
CA ALA A 58 -3.68 -3.20 1.01
C ALA A 58 -3.51 -4.72 1.21
N ASP A 59 -4.15 -5.32 2.22
CA ASP A 59 -4.11 -6.77 2.43
C ASP A 59 -4.77 -7.53 1.28
N ARG A 60 -5.94 -7.08 0.79
CA ARG A 60 -6.67 -7.73 -0.30
C ARG A 60 -5.92 -7.69 -1.63
N VAL A 61 -5.20 -6.63 -1.91
CA VAL A 61 -4.42 -6.48 -3.17
C VAL A 61 -3.02 -7.06 -3.05
N THR A 62 -2.58 -7.47 -1.86
CA THR A 62 -1.26 -8.07 -1.64
C THR A 62 -1.27 -9.56 -1.91
N VAL A 63 -0.33 -10.02 -2.74
CA VAL A 63 -0.13 -11.45 -3.02
C VAL A 63 0.18 -12.20 -1.72
N ARG A 64 -0.60 -13.25 -1.45
CA ARG A 64 -0.35 -14.14 -0.32
C ARG A 64 0.44 -15.35 -0.80
N ARG A 65 1.57 -15.64 -0.15
CA ARG A 65 2.46 -16.76 -0.50
C ARG A 65 1.73 -18.11 -0.62
N ARG A 66 0.74 -18.38 0.24
CA ARG A 66 -0.04 -19.64 0.20
C ARG A 66 -0.99 -19.74 -0.98
N LEU A 67 -1.48 -18.61 -1.51
CA LEU A 67 -2.41 -18.57 -2.63
C LEU A 67 -1.68 -18.42 -3.97
N GLY A 68 -0.45 -17.88 -3.97
CA GLY A 68 0.25 -17.51 -5.20
C GLY A 68 -0.29 -16.24 -5.87
N CYS A 69 -1.47 -15.76 -5.44
CA CYS A 69 -2.12 -14.54 -5.93
C CYS A 69 -2.63 -13.67 -4.78
N SER A 70 -3.21 -12.50 -5.11
CA SER A 70 -3.87 -11.64 -4.14
C SER A 70 -5.27 -12.17 -3.80
N PRO A 71 -5.77 -11.99 -2.55
CA PRO A 71 -7.15 -12.34 -2.20
C PRO A 71 -8.19 -11.71 -3.13
N TYR A 72 -7.95 -10.48 -3.59
CA TYR A 72 -8.80 -9.82 -4.58
C TYR A 72 -8.89 -10.66 -5.86
N PHE A 73 -7.74 -11.00 -6.45
CA PHE A 73 -7.68 -11.81 -7.67
C PHE A 73 -8.33 -13.19 -7.48
N ALA A 74 -8.12 -13.84 -6.34
CA ALA A 74 -8.71 -15.16 -6.07
C ALA A 74 -10.25 -15.12 -6.05
N VAL A 75 -10.86 -14.00 -5.66
CA VAL A 75 -12.31 -13.84 -5.59
C VAL A 75 -12.89 -13.30 -6.90
N THR A 76 -12.20 -12.37 -7.57
CA THR A 76 -12.74 -11.66 -8.74
C THR A 76 -12.22 -12.18 -10.08
N GLY A 77 -11.14 -12.96 -10.08
CA GLY A 77 -10.43 -13.37 -11.30
C GLY A 77 -9.68 -12.24 -12.01
N THR A 78 -9.63 -11.04 -11.42
CA THR A 78 -9.07 -9.84 -12.06
C THR A 78 -8.05 -9.15 -11.15
N ASN A 79 -7.06 -8.48 -11.75
CA ASN A 79 -6.10 -7.71 -10.99
C ASN A 79 -6.74 -6.40 -10.49
N PRO A 80 -6.48 -6.00 -9.23
CA PRO A 80 -7.01 -4.75 -8.69
C PRO A 80 -6.37 -3.55 -9.38
N ILE A 81 -7.18 -2.53 -9.65
CA ILE A 81 -6.68 -1.22 -10.08
C ILE A 81 -6.21 -0.47 -8.83
N MET A 82 -4.96 -0.01 -8.84
CA MET A 82 -4.41 0.76 -7.73
C MET A 82 -4.79 2.25 -7.88
N PRO A 83 -5.14 2.96 -6.80
CA PRO A 83 -5.55 4.37 -6.86
C PRO A 83 -4.38 5.36 -6.95
N PHE A 84 -3.22 4.89 -7.41
CA PHE A 84 -2.02 5.66 -7.70
C PHE A 84 -1.35 5.10 -8.95
N ASP A 85 -0.72 5.96 -9.74
CA ASP A 85 0.02 5.52 -10.94
C ASP A 85 1.39 4.92 -10.58
N ILE A 86 2.11 4.39 -11.57
CA ILE A 86 3.43 3.76 -11.39
C ILE A 86 4.48 4.79 -10.93
N ALA A 87 4.41 6.03 -11.41
CA ALA A 87 5.33 7.10 -11.00
C ALA A 87 5.08 7.50 -9.54
N GLU A 88 3.84 7.75 -9.14
CA GLU A 88 3.41 7.99 -7.76
C GLU A 88 3.84 6.84 -6.84
N ALA A 89 3.64 5.58 -7.28
CA ALA A 89 4.06 4.41 -6.51
C ALA A 89 5.57 4.40 -6.26
N THR A 90 6.37 4.76 -7.27
CA THR A 90 7.84 4.78 -7.19
C THR A 90 8.33 5.75 -6.12
N TYR A 91 7.69 6.91 -6.01
CA TYR A 91 8.08 7.94 -5.06
C TYR A 91 7.45 7.77 -3.68
N LEU A 92 6.19 7.32 -3.59
CA LEU A 92 5.50 7.04 -2.31
C LEU A 92 6.04 5.79 -1.61
N MET A 93 6.47 4.79 -2.39
CA MET A 93 7.04 3.55 -1.89
C MET A 93 8.45 3.35 -2.47
N PRO A 94 9.47 4.06 -1.93
CA PRO A 94 10.84 3.90 -2.43
C PRO A 94 11.29 2.44 -2.33
N VAL A 95 12.24 2.04 -3.18
CA VAL A 95 12.74 0.66 -3.17
C VAL A 95 13.21 0.30 -1.75
N PRO A 96 12.70 -0.79 -1.15
CA PRO A 96 13.12 -1.19 0.18
C PRO A 96 14.61 -1.52 0.20
N THR A 97 15.32 -1.11 1.25
CA THR A 97 16.74 -1.42 1.46
C THR A 97 16.97 -2.86 1.94
N LYS A 98 15.92 -3.54 2.41
CA LYS A 98 15.95 -4.91 2.94
C LYS A 98 14.74 -5.70 2.43
N MET A 99 14.79 -7.03 2.53
CA MET A 99 13.61 -7.85 2.23
C MET A 99 12.46 -7.49 3.17
N LEU A 100 11.30 -7.16 2.58
CA LEU A 100 10.09 -6.84 3.33
C LEU A 100 9.36 -8.11 3.74
N SER A 101 8.91 -8.14 4.99
CA SER A 101 7.87 -9.06 5.43
C SER A 101 6.52 -8.72 4.77
N THR A 102 5.59 -9.68 4.77
CA THR A 102 4.23 -9.46 4.25
C THR A 102 3.53 -8.31 4.99
N ALA A 103 3.71 -8.22 6.32
CA ALA A 103 3.09 -7.16 7.11
C ALA A 103 3.65 -5.78 6.74
N GLU A 104 4.97 -5.65 6.60
CA GLU A 104 5.59 -4.39 6.15
C GLU A 104 5.13 -4.00 4.75
N LEU A 105 4.99 -4.96 3.83
CA LEU A 105 4.47 -4.67 2.49
C LEU A 105 3.03 -4.13 2.53
N ILE A 106 2.17 -4.71 3.38
CA ILE A 106 0.79 -4.24 3.59
C ILE A 106 0.82 -2.83 4.17
N VAL A 107 1.67 -2.55 5.16
CA VAL A 107 1.81 -1.22 5.77
C VAL A 107 2.23 -0.18 4.73
N ARG A 108 3.29 -0.46 3.96
CA ARG A 108 3.80 0.48 2.95
C ARG A 108 2.73 0.81 1.91
N ARG A 109 1.97 -0.19 1.46
CA ARG A 109 0.83 0.01 0.56
C ARG A 109 -0.28 0.81 1.24
N ALA A 110 -0.65 0.50 2.48
CA ALA A 110 -1.66 1.24 3.22
C ALA A 110 -1.29 2.72 3.35
N ILE A 111 -0.05 3.02 3.69
CA ILE A 111 0.47 4.40 3.78
C ILE A 111 0.41 5.09 2.42
N ALA A 112 0.84 4.44 1.34
CA ALA A 112 0.76 5.00 -0.01
C ALA A 112 -0.70 5.30 -0.43
N LEU A 113 -1.64 4.42 -0.08
CA LEU A 113 -3.07 4.60 -0.33
C LEU A 113 -3.67 5.75 0.47
N GLN A 114 -3.14 6.05 1.66
CA GLN A 114 -3.61 7.15 2.49
C GLN A 114 -3.30 8.52 1.90
N LYS A 115 -2.35 8.62 0.96
CA LYS A 115 -1.94 9.87 0.28
C LYS A 115 -1.84 11.04 1.27
N ARG A 116 -1.15 10.82 2.40
CA ARG A 116 -1.11 11.80 3.49
C ARG A 116 -0.52 13.13 2.97
N PRO A 117 -1.14 14.29 3.25
CA PRO A 117 -0.69 15.57 2.70
C PRO A 117 0.78 15.87 2.98
N GLU A 118 1.26 15.54 4.18
CA GLU A 118 2.66 15.72 4.58
C GLU A 118 3.62 14.90 3.70
N GLN A 119 3.29 13.64 3.43
CA GLN A 119 4.08 12.76 2.59
C GLN A 119 4.06 13.21 1.12
N LEU A 120 2.91 13.68 0.63
CA LEU A 120 2.80 14.25 -0.71
C LEU A 120 3.61 15.55 -0.87
N SER A 121 3.61 16.41 0.15
CA SER A 121 4.42 17.64 0.17
C SER A 121 5.91 17.33 0.13
N LEU A 122 6.36 16.40 0.99
CA LEU A 122 7.74 15.92 1.01
C LEU A 122 8.15 15.27 -0.32
N LEU A 123 7.26 14.48 -0.91
CA LEU A 123 7.48 13.86 -2.20
C LEU A 123 7.65 14.93 -3.29
N ARG A 124 6.75 15.92 -3.33
CA ARG A 124 6.80 17.01 -4.30
C ARG A 124 8.12 17.79 -4.20
N SER A 125 8.57 18.12 -3.00
CA SER A 125 9.83 18.84 -2.80
C SER A 125 11.04 17.99 -3.19
N THR A 126 11.05 16.71 -2.82
CA THR A 126 12.13 15.76 -3.16
C THR A 126 12.25 15.55 -4.66
N VAL A 127 11.12 15.30 -5.34
CA VAL A 127 11.07 15.12 -6.80
C VAL A 127 11.51 16.39 -7.53
N PHE A 128 11.05 17.56 -7.07
CA PHE A 128 11.47 18.84 -7.65
C PHE A 128 12.98 19.03 -7.55
N LYS A 129 13.56 18.79 -6.37
CA LYS A 129 15.01 18.86 -6.15
C LYS A 129 15.77 17.93 -7.09
N GLN A 130 15.36 16.66 -7.18
CA GLN A 130 15.99 15.67 -8.07
C GLN A 130 15.87 16.05 -9.55
N ARG A 131 14.75 16.64 -9.97
CA ARG A 131 14.59 17.13 -11.35
C ARG A 131 15.55 18.27 -11.68
N VAL A 132 15.74 19.21 -10.75
CA VAL A 132 16.71 20.30 -10.92
C VAL A 132 18.13 19.75 -11.02
N GLU A 133 18.52 18.84 -10.12
CA GLU A 133 19.83 18.20 -10.15
C GLU A 133 20.05 17.40 -11.45
N ALA A 134 19.03 16.67 -11.91
CA ALA A 134 19.08 15.93 -13.16
C ALA A 134 19.19 16.86 -14.38
N ALA A 135 18.49 18.00 -14.38
CA ALA A 135 18.60 19.01 -15.44
C ALA A 135 20.01 19.62 -15.50
N GLN A 136 20.57 20.00 -14.35
CA GLN A 136 21.95 20.50 -14.26
C GLN A 136 22.96 19.46 -14.74
N LYS A 137 22.79 18.21 -14.34
CA LYS A 137 23.66 17.11 -14.81
C LYS A 137 23.52 16.90 -16.32
N PHE A 138 22.30 16.94 -16.84
CA PHE A 138 22.04 16.83 -18.28
C PHE A 138 22.70 17.97 -19.06
N GLU A 139 22.62 19.21 -18.56
CA GLU A 139 23.30 20.38 -19.13
C GLU A 139 24.82 20.20 -19.16
N GLN A 140 25.41 19.68 -18.08
CA GLN A 140 26.84 19.39 -18.00
C GLN A 140 27.25 18.30 -19.00
N ASP A 141 26.51 17.19 -19.03
CA ASP A 141 26.79 16.04 -19.89
C ASP A 141 26.62 16.39 -21.39
N HIS A 142 25.71 17.31 -21.71
CA HIS A 142 25.38 17.73 -23.08
C HIS A 142 25.82 19.16 -23.40
N ALA A 143 26.81 19.68 -22.67
CA ALA A 143 27.30 21.06 -22.83
C ALA A 143 27.76 21.39 -24.25
N ARG A 144 28.15 20.39 -25.04
CA ARG A 144 28.56 20.55 -26.45
C ARG A 144 27.41 20.61 -27.44
N THR A 145 26.22 20.15 -27.05
CA THR A 145 25.04 20.00 -27.91
C THR A 145 24.01 21.08 -27.61
N ILE A 146 23.84 21.44 -26.33
CA ILE A 146 22.89 22.46 -25.89
C ILE A 146 23.44 23.84 -26.24
N LYS A 147 22.73 24.56 -27.11
CA LYS A 147 23.04 25.94 -27.49
C LYS A 147 21.99 26.88 -26.91
N SER A 148 22.44 27.89 -26.19
CA SER A 148 21.59 28.99 -25.73
C SER A 148 21.49 30.05 -26.83
N PHE A 149 20.28 30.28 -27.31
CA PHE A 149 19.98 31.34 -28.28
C PHE A 149 19.25 32.47 -27.56
N ASN A 150 19.76 33.70 -27.67
CA ASN A 150 19.04 34.90 -27.26
C ASN A 150 18.29 35.44 -28.47
N PHE A 151 16.98 35.25 -28.51
CA PHE A 151 16.12 35.87 -29.51
C PHE A 151 15.68 37.24 -29.00
N GLU A 152 15.90 38.30 -29.77
CA GLU A 152 15.31 39.61 -29.48
C GLU A 152 13.78 39.56 -29.69
N ARG A 153 13.03 40.33 -28.91
CA ARG A 153 11.58 40.49 -29.12
C ARG A 153 11.37 41.25 -30.43
N GLY A 154 10.68 40.61 -31.37
CA GLY A 154 10.27 41.21 -32.65
C GLY A 154 9.27 42.35 -32.50
#